data_AF-A0A919I8F2-F1
#
_entry.id   AF-A0A919I8F2-F1
#
_cell.length_a   1.000
_cell.length_b   1.000
_cell.length_c   1.000
_cell.angle_alpha   90.00
_cell.angle_beta   90.00
_cell.angle_gamma   90.00
#
_symmetry.space_group_name_H-M   'P 1'
#
loop_
_entity.id
_entity.type
_entity.pdbx_description
1 polymer ?
#
loop_
_entity_poly.entity_id
_entity_poly.type
_entity_poly.pdbx_seq_one_letter_code
_entity_poly.pdbx_strand_id
1 'polypeptide(L)'
;MKLKSKILSLVALGAVIINGCGDGNTETKAKATNSFDKNTGAKLQTDVAARWMQRTNASGSRSSQFTLTKSAIAVAAKDGNLGVALHHALDESGNYTLLAVVVGPDSKLWTSSMIVNTSTGETIDNVTAHTWAKNYMTANTGKIRYHFSGVHVFESILATAGMNHVSLEAVINDDGQPQILMVVWGANTGGRIQSDPLDVYDFTAPCPNTCPSGDN
;
A
#
# COMPACT_ATOMS: atom_id res chain seq x y z
N MET A 1 1.53 59.24 -10.72
CA MET A 1 1.19 58.15 -11.64
C MET A 1 0.65 56.99 -10.80
N LYS A 2 -0.66 56.71 -10.83
CA LYS A 2 -1.34 55.70 -9.98
C LYS A 2 -1.49 54.39 -10.76
N LEU A 3 -0.75 53.35 -10.43
CA LEU A 3 -1.00 51.99 -10.94
C LEU A 3 -2.00 51.27 -10.03
N LYS A 4 -3.22 51.06 -10.55
CA LYS A 4 -4.19 50.12 -9.98
C LYS A 4 -3.91 48.75 -10.59
N SER A 5 -3.41 47.81 -9.79
CA SER A 5 -3.32 46.39 -10.15
C SER A 5 -4.67 45.73 -9.87
N LYS A 6 -5.34 45.23 -10.91
CA LYS A 6 -6.57 44.42 -10.79
C LYS A 6 -6.18 42.94 -10.78
N ILE A 7 -6.57 42.27 -9.71
CA ILE A 7 -6.57 40.81 -9.57
C ILE A 7 -7.71 40.26 -10.42
N LEU A 8 -7.41 39.34 -11.35
CA LEU A 8 -8.40 38.47 -11.97
C LEU A 8 -8.08 37.02 -11.55
N SER A 9 -8.92 36.47 -10.68
CA SER A 9 -8.96 35.04 -10.40
C SER A 9 -9.85 34.38 -11.44
N LEU A 10 -9.30 33.45 -12.21
CA LEU A 10 -10.05 32.57 -13.10
C LEU A 10 -10.23 31.23 -12.36
N VAL A 11 -11.41 31.01 -11.80
CA VAL A 11 -11.81 29.71 -11.26
C VAL A 11 -12.56 29.00 -12.38
N ALA A 12 -11.92 28.02 -13.03
CA ALA A 12 -12.58 27.12 -13.95
C ALA A 12 -13.10 25.91 -13.16
N LEU A 13 -14.40 25.88 -12.87
CA LEU A 13 -15.11 24.65 -12.50
C LEU A 13 -15.28 23.82 -13.78
N GLY A 14 -14.42 22.83 -13.97
CA GLY A 14 -14.64 21.75 -14.94
C GLY A 14 -15.54 20.68 -14.30
N ALA A 15 -16.79 20.61 -14.75
CA ALA A 15 -17.67 19.49 -14.45
C ALA A 15 -17.16 18.25 -15.20
N VAL A 16 -16.75 17.22 -14.46
CA VAL A 16 -16.41 15.91 -15.04
C VAL A 16 -17.71 15.16 -15.29
N ILE A 17 -18.05 14.99 -16.57
CA ILE A 17 -19.11 14.10 -17.03
C ILE A 17 -18.49 12.70 -17.12
N ILE A 18 -18.86 11.82 -16.19
CA ILE A 18 -18.56 10.38 -16.28
C ILE A 18 -19.71 9.76 -17.09
N ASN A 19 -19.50 9.60 -18.40
CA ASN A 19 -20.32 8.72 -19.23
C ASN A 19 -19.58 7.41 -19.42
N GLY A 20 -20.19 6.33 -18.92
CA GLY A 20 -19.61 5.00 -18.83
C GLY A 20 -19.51 4.26 -20.17
N CYS A 21 -18.82 3.13 -20.08
CA CYS A 21 -18.87 2.03 -21.03
C CYS A 21 -18.53 0.73 -20.27
N GLY A 22 -19.40 -0.27 -20.35
CA GLY A 22 -19.04 -1.68 -20.11
C GLY A 22 -19.80 -2.39 -19.00
N ASP A 23 -21.00 -2.88 -19.36
CA ASP A 23 -21.86 -3.77 -18.59
C ASP A 23 -21.17 -5.03 -18.06
N GLY A 24 -21.51 -5.43 -16.83
CA GLY A 24 -21.31 -6.80 -16.37
C GLY A 24 -20.76 -6.99 -14.95
N ASN A 25 -21.38 -6.38 -13.93
CA ASN A 25 -21.74 -7.08 -12.69
C ASN A 25 -22.54 -6.16 -11.78
N THR A 26 -23.62 -6.70 -11.25
CA THR A 26 -24.55 -6.08 -10.31
C THR A 26 -23.82 -5.36 -9.18
N GLU A 27 -23.83 -4.03 -9.24
CA GLU A 27 -23.61 -3.16 -8.09
C GLU A 27 -24.74 -3.37 -7.07
N THR A 28 -24.62 -4.42 -6.28
CA THR A 28 -25.04 -4.31 -4.89
C THR A 28 -24.19 -3.19 -4.31
N LYS A 29 -24.81 -2.03 -4.05
CA LYS A 29 -24.29 -1.05 -3.09
C LYS A 29 -24.24 -1.74 -1.73
N ALA A 30 -23.24 -2.60 -1.55
CA ALA A 30 -22.91 -3.19 -0.28
C ALA A 30 -22.62 -2.01 0.65
N LYS A 31 -23.43 -1.91 1.70
CA LYS A 31 -23.08 -1.19 2.91
C LYS A 31 -21.58 -1.46 3.13
N ALA A 32 -20.75 -0.41 3.13
CA ALA A 32 -19.32 -0.53 3.41
C ALA A 32 -19.17 -1.03 4.86
N THR A 33 -19.36 -2.32 5.08
CA THR A 33 -18.90 -3.01 6.26
C THR A 33 -17.40 -3.01 6.11
N ASN A 34 -16.77 -2.16 6.90
CA ASN A 34 -15.35 -2.04 7.14
C ASN A 34 -14.72 -3.37 7.59
N SER A 35 -14.73 -4.39 6.74
CA SER A 35 -14.20 -5.71 7.04
C SER A 35 -12.93 -5.93 6.24
N PHE A 36 -11.84 -6.17 6.96
CA PHE A 36 -10.64 -6.77 6.40
C PHE A 36 -11.02 -8.11 5.74
N ASP A 37 -11.19 -8.12 4.42
CA ASP A 37 -11.52 -9.33 3.67
C ASP A 37 -10.23 -10.04 3.26
N LYS A 38 -10.09 -11.28 3.71
CA LYS A 38 -8.96 -12.15 3.40
C LYS A 38 -8.69 -12.34 1.89
N ASN A 39 -9.68 -12.06 1.04
CA ASN A 39 -9.60 -12.13 -0.41
C ASN A 39 -9.26 -10.77 -1.07
N THR A 40 -8.92 -9.73 -0.30
CA THR A 40 -8.57 -8.40 -0.84
C THR A 40 -7.20 -8.42 -1.52
N GLY A 41 -7.06 -7.77 -2.66
CA GLY A 41 -5.82 -7.70 -3.45
C GLY A 41 -5.83 -8.69 -4.61
N ALA A 42 -4.92 -8.47 -5.57
CA ALA A 42 -4.83 -9.30 -6.77
C ALA A 42 -3.40 -9.30 -7.31
N LYS A 43 -3.06 -10.40 -8.00
CA LYS A 43 -1.87 -10.48 -8.84
C LYS A 43 -2.05 -9.60 -10.08
N LEU A 44 -1.07 -8.78 -10.41
CA LEU A 44 -1.06 -8.03 -11.67
C LEU A 44 -0.37 -8.82 -12.77
N GLN A 45 -0.74 -8.50 -14.00
CA GLN A 45 0.06 -8.84 -15.16
C GLN A 45 1.36 -8.02 -15.14
N THR A 46 2.47 -8.67 -15.50
CA THR A 46 3.82 -8.09 -15.41
C THR A 46 3.98 -6.83 -16.26
N ASP A 47 3.32 -6.76 -17.42
CA ASP A 47 3.34 -5.60 -18.31
C ASP A 47 2.60 -4.38 -17.74
N VAL A 48 1.48 -4.61 -17.04
CA VAL A 48 0.76 -3.57 -16.28
C VAL A 48 1.65 -3.04 -15.16
N ALA A 49 2.24 -3.92 -14.35
CA ALA A 49 3.15 -3.53 -13.28
C ALA A 49 4.36 -2.74 -13.80
N ALA A 50 5.01 -3.22 -14.86
CA ALA A 50 6.16 -2.55 -15.47
C ALA A 50 5.83 -1.13 -15.94
N ARG A 51 4.65 -0.95 -16.57
CA ARG A 51 4.17 0.37 -16.98
C ARG A 51 3.94 1.31 -15.79
N TRP A 52 3.33 0.83 -14.71
CA TRP A 52 3.09 1.64 -13.51
C TRP A 52 4.41 2.05 -12.82
N MET A 53 5.36 1.13 -12.69
CA MET A 53 6.70 1.40 -12.16
C MET A 53 7.48 2.41 -13.03
N GLN A 54 7.41 2.26 -14.37
CA GLN A 54 8.06 3.19 -15.31
C GLN A 54 7.51 4.62 -15.18
N ARG A 55 6.18 4.77 -15.00
CA ARG A 55 5.53 6.08 -14.84
C ARG A 55 6.05 6.83 -13.61
N THR A 56 6.30 6.13 -12.51
CA THR A 56 6.89 6.73 -11.29
C THR A 56 8.37 7.06 -11.48
N ASN A 57 9.16 6.21 -12.12
CA ASN A 57 10.58 6.50 -12.35
C ASN A 57 10.77 7.75 -13.22
N ALA A 58 9.88 7.97 -14.18
CA ALA A 58 9.89 9.17 -15.02
C ALA A 58 9.59 10.47 -14.25
N SER A 59 8.92 10.40 -13.09
CA SER A 59 8.61 11.58 -12.26
C SER A 59 9.75 11.97 -11.29
N GLY A 60 10.86 11.23 -11.27
CA GLY A 60 12.03 11.52 -10.44
C GLY A 60 11.88 11.15 -8.97
N SER A 61 10.79 10.47 -8.59
CA SER A 61 10.58 9.97 -7.24
C SER A 61 11.45 8.73 -7.02
N ARG A 62 12.56 8.85 -6.28
CA ARG A 62 13.38 7.68 -5.91
C ARG A 62 12.55 6.75 -5.04
N SER A 63 12.58 5.45 -5.33
CA SER A 63 11.93 4.46 -4.48
C SER A 63 12.65 4.41 -3.14
N SER A 64 11.95 4.74 -2.06
CA SER A 64 12.38 4.32 -0.73
C SER A 64 12.36 2.80 -0.70
N GLN A 65 13.46 2.18 -0.27
CA GLN A 65 13.58 0.72 -0.25
C GLN A 65 12.79 0.16 0.94
N PHE A 66 11.51 -0.10 0.72
CA PHE A 66 10.67 -0.83 1.67
C PHE A 66 10.68 -2.30 1.30
N THR A 67 11.00 -3.16 2.26
CA THR A 67 11.13 -4.59 2.04
C THR A 67 10.39 -5.39 3.09
N LEU A 68 9.73 -6.46 2.66
CA LEU A 68 9.25 -7.54 3.51
C LEU A 68 10.12 -8.77 3.30
N THR A 69 10.68 -9.26 4.41
CA THR A 69 11.48 -10.49 4.41
C THR A 69 10.58 -11.71 4.26
N LYS A 70 11.14 -12.83 3.77
CA LYS A 70 10.42 -14.10 3.70
C LYS A 70 9.83 -14.53 5.04
N SER A 71 10.51 -14.27 6.16
CA SER A 71 9.99 -14.58 7.50
C SER A 71 8.78 -13.72 7.86
N ALA A 72 8.79 -12.43 7.53
CA ALA A 72 7.62 -11.56 7.72
C ALA A 72 6.42 -12.02 6.87
N ILE A 73 6.66 -12.36 5.60
CA ILE A 73 5.63 -12.92 4.71
C ILE A 73 5.06 -14.24 5.28
N ALA A 74 5.91 -15.12 5.81
CA ALA A 74 5.48 -16.37 6.41
C ALA A 74 4.62 -16.17 7.66
N VAL A 75 4.89 -15.13 8.46
CA VAL A 75 4.02 -14.78 9.60
C VAL A 75 2.69 -14.21 9.12
N ALA A 76 2.70 -13.35 8.11
CA ALA A 76 1.49 -12.80 7.50
C ALA A 76 0.58 -13.91 6.93
N ALA A 77 1.17 -14.91 6.27
CA ALA A 77 0.47 -16.03 5.65
C ALA A 77 0.00 -17.15 6.63
N LYS A 78 0.09 -16.94 7.95
CA LYS A 78 -0.39 -17.94 8.91
C LYS A 78 -1.92 -18.04 8.93
N ASP A 79 -2.42 -19.26 9.08
CA ASP A 79 -3.84 -19.54 9.31
C ASP A 79 -4.43 -18.69 10.43
N GLY A 80 -5.61 -18.13 10.17
CA GLY A 80 -6.32 -17.27 11.10
C GLY A 80 -6.06 -15.77 10.92
N ASN A 81 -4.99 -15.38 10.22
CA ASN A 81 -4.80 -13.99 9.83
C ASN A 81 -5.78 -13.60 8.71
N LEU A 82 -6.21 -12.34 8.72
CA LEU A 82 -7.01 -11.76 7.65
C LEU A 82 -6.13 -11.14 6.57
N GLY A 83 -4.93 -10.67 6.90
CA GLY A 83 -4.02 -10.06 5.94
C GLY A 83 -3.01 -9.12 6.58
N VAL A 84 -2.55 -8.13 5.80
CA VAL A 84 -1.60 -7.12 6.25
C VAL A 84 -2.10 -5.74 5.87
N ALA A 85 -2.09 -4.84 6.84
CA ALA A 85 -2.23 -3.41 6.62
C ALA A 85 -0.84 -2.77 6.51
N LEU A 86 -0.54 -2.15 5.38
CA LEU A 86 0.64 -1.31 5.18
C LEU A 86 0.34 0.12 5.58
N HIS A 87 0.69 0.47 6.81
CA HIS A 87 0.50 1.80 7.36
C HIS A 87 1.59 2.76 6.90
N HIS A 88 1.17 3.92 6.42
CA HIS A 88 2.05 5.06 6.25
C HIS A 88 2.46 5.61 7.62
N ALA A 89 3.75 5.84 7.82
CA ALA A 89 4.30 6.22 9.11
C ALA A 89 5.47 7.22 8.96
N LEU A 90 5.68 8.03 10.01
CA LEU A 90 6.87 8.87 10.17
C LEU A 90 7.58 8.44 11.45
N ASP A 91 8.84 8.04 11.35
CA ASP A 91 9.65 7.69 12.51
C ASP A 91 9.93 8.91 13.42
N GLU A 92 10.66 8.69 14.53
CA GLU A 92 11.00 9.76 15.47
C GLU A 92 11.84 10.89 14.85
N SER A 93 12.56 10.60 13.77
CA SER A 93 13.37 11.55 13.01
C SER A 93 12.58 12.23 11.89
N GLY A 94 11.30 11.88 11.71
CA GLY A 94 10.44 12.37 10.63
C GLY A 94 10.69 11.69 9.28
N ASN A 95 11.44 10.59 9.23
CA ASN A 95 11.61 9.83 7.99
C ASN A 95 10.37 9.00 7.72
N TYR A 96 9.98 8.97 6.44
CA TYR A 96 8.86 8.19 5.98
C TYR A 96 9.20 6.69 5.93
N THR A 97 8.28 5.87 6.45
CA THR A 97 8.34 4.40 6.36
C THR A 97 6.95 3.80 6.14
N LEU A 98 6.92 2.54 5.71
CA LEU A 98 5.72 1.71 5.78
C LEU A 98 5.85 0.72 6.95
N LEU A 99 4.78 0.59 7.73
CA LEU A 99 4.64 -0.42 8.77
C LEU A 99 3.72 -1.52 8.27
N ALA A 100 4.23 -2.76 8.21
CA ALA A 100 3.41 -3.91 7.90
C ALA A 100 2.81 -4.48 9.19
N VAL A 101 1.52 -4.28 9.38
CA VAL A 101 0.75 -4.72 10.55
C VAL A 101 -0.08 -5.94 10.14
N VAL A 102 0.20 -7.10 10.72
CA VAL A 102 -0.62 -8.30 10.48
C VAL A 102 -1.98 -8.12 11.15
N VAL A 103 -3.06 -8.29 10.39
CA VAL A 103 -4.43 -8.20 10.90
C VAL A 103 -4.93 -9.58 11.26
N GLY A 104 -5.24 -9.78 12.54
CA GLY A 104 -5.78 -11.03 13.07
C GLY A 104 -7.29 -11.19 12.83
N PRO A 105 -7.89 -12.29 13.32
CA PRO A 105 -9.31 -12.60 13.12
C PRO A 105 -10.25 -11.65 13.87
N ASP A 106 -9.73 -10.92 14.86
CA ASP A 106 -10.48 -9.88 15.59
C ASP A 106 -10.71 -8.61 14.74
N SER A 107 -10.12 -8.54 13.54
CA SER A 107 -10.20 -7.40 12.63
C SER A 107 -9.72 -6.09 13.25
N LYS A 108 -8.84 -6.16 14.26
CA LYS A 108 -8.28 -4.97 14.91
C LYS A 108 -6.87 -4.69 14.42
N LEU A 109 -6.63 -3.42 14.13
CA LEU A 109 -5.29 -2.90 13.96
C LEU A 109 -4.66 -2.74 15.34
N TRP A 110 -3.33 -2.83 15.41
CA TRP A 110 -2.59 -2.61 16.66
C TRP A 110 -2.93 -3.59 17.80
N THR A 111 -3.60 -4.71 17.53
CA THR A 111 -3.59 -5.89 18.43
C THR A 111 -2.65 -6.99 17.91
N SER A 112 -1.98 -6.70 16.80
CA SER A 112 -1.13 -7.63 16.08
C SER A 112 0.02 -8.14 16.93
N SER A 113 0.33 -9.43 16.77
CA SER A 113 1.51 -10.06 17.34
C SER A 113 2.80 -9.69 16.58
N MET A 114 2.69 -9.09 15.38
CA MET A 114 3.85 -8.69 14.58
C MET A 114 3.58 -7.42 13.80
N ILE A 115 4.43 -6.42 14.00
CA ILE A 115 4.50 -5.21 13.18
C ILE A 115 5.93 -5.09 12.66
N VAL A 116 6.10 -4.94 11.35
CA VAL A 116 7.44 -4.84 10.72
C VAL A 116 7.66 -3.43 10.20
N ASN A 117 8.78 -2.82 10.55
CA ASN A 117 9.28 -1.63 9.89
C ASN A 117 9.92 -2.03 8.56
N THR A 118 9.28 -1.71 7.45
CA THR A 118 9.72 -2.18 6.13
C THR A 118 11.02 -1.53 5.65
N SER A 119 11.44 -0.41 6.24
CA SER A 119 12.75 0.21 5.94
C SER A 119 13.92 -0.57 6.54
N THR A 120 13.72 -1.27 7.65
CA THR A 120 14.79 -2.06 8.33
C THR A 120 14.57 -3.56 8.22
N GLY A 121 13.34 -3.99 7.93
CA GLY A 121 12.92 -5.39 7.96
C GLY A 121 12.74 -5.95 9.38
N GLU A 122 12.88 -5.12 10.42
CA GLU A 122 12.82 -5.53 11.82
C GLU A 122 11.41 -5.40 12.40
N THR A 123 11.11 -6.23 13.40
CA THR A 123 9.86 -6.11 14.16
C THR A 123 9.96 -4.92 15.11
N ILE A 124 8.88 -4.16 15.21
CA ILE A 124 8.73 -3.02 16.10
C ILE A 124 7.57 -3.26 17.07
N ASP A 125 7.67 -2.74 18.28
CA ASP A 125 6.60 -2.85 19.26
C ASP A 125 5.39 -1.99 18.86
N ASN A 126 4.25 -2.33 19.46
CA ASN A 126 2.97 -1.74 19.13
C ASN A 126 2.88 -0.24 19.43
N VAL A 127 3.43 0.19 20.56
CA VAL A 127 3.34 1.57 21.04
C VAL A 127 4.13 2.48 20.11
N THR A 128 5.34 2.07 19.73
CA THR A 128 6.19 2.80 18.80
C THR A 128 5.55 2.86 17.40
N ALA A 129 5.08 1.71 16.88
CA ALA A 129 4.40 1.65 15.59
C ALA A 129 3.17 2.58 15.51
N HIS A 130 2.31 2.53 16.53
CA HIS A 130 1.12 3.37 16.60
C HIS A 130 1.48 4.86 16.66
N THR A 131 2.53 5.20 17.43
CA THR A 131 3.05 6.58 17.50
C THR A 131 3.52 7.07 16.14
N TRP A 132 4.29 6.26 15.40
CA TRP A 132 4.79 6.64 14.08
C TRP A 132 3.67 6.79 13.05
N ALA A 133 2.67 5.91 13.08
CA ALA A 133 1.47 6.04 12.24
C ALA A 133 0.70 7.34 12.57
N LYS A 134 0.57 7.68 13.86
CA LYS A 134 -0.07 8.92 14.30
C LYS A 134 0.70 10.17 13.86
N ASN A 135 2.02 10.14 13.89
CA ASN A 135 2.86 11.22 13.38
C ASN A 135 2.59 11.48 11.90
N TYR A 136 2.54 10.42 11.08
CA TYR A 136 2.17 10.54 9.67
C TYR A 136 0.79 11.16 9.49
N MET A 137 -0.23 10.66 10.20
CA MET A 137 -1.61 11.17 10.09
C MET A 137 -1.73 12.64 10.47
N THR A 138 -0.95 13.09 11.46
CA THR A 138 -0.94 14.48 11.93
C THR A 138 -0.30 15.40 10.90
N ALA A 139 0.81 14.97 10.28
CA ALA A 139 1.49 15.73 9.24
C ALA A 139 0.76 15.70 7.89
N ASN A 140 -0.07 14.69 7.64
CA ASN A 140 -0.68 14.40 6.34
C ASN A 140 -2.21 14.24 6.44
N THR A 141 -2.88 15.25 6.99
CA THR A 141 -4.35 15.26 7.15
C THR A 141 -5.07 14.99 5.82
N GLY A 142 -6.02 14.04 5.83
CA GLY A 142 -6.82 13.68 4.65
C GLY A 142 -6.09 12.85 3.60
N LYS A 143 -4.88 12.38 3.88
CA LYS A 143 -4.15 11.41 3.03
C LYS A 143 -4.48 9.98 3.44
N ILE A 144 -4.15 9.05 2.54
CA ILE A 144 -4.31 7.60 2.76
C ILE A 144 -3.49 7.20 3.99
N ARG A 145 -4.13 6.51 4.94
CA ARG A 145 -3.48 6.09 6.19
C ARG A 145 -2.77 4.75 6.04
N TYR A 146 -3.39 3.82 5.32
CA TYR A 146 -2.84 2.52 5.02
C TYR A 146 -3.49 1.93 3.77
N HIS A 147 -2.84 0.89 3.25
CA HIS A 147 -3.40 -0.01 2.26
C HIS A 147 -3.55 -1.41 2.87
N PHE A 148 -4.55 -2.17 2.46
CA PHE A 148 -4.75 -3.53 2.96
C PHE A 148 -4.68 -4.56 1.83
N SER A 149 -4.05 -5.70 2.14
CA SER A 149 -4.03 -6.88 1.29
C SER A 149 -4.38 -8.09 2.16
N GLY A 150 -5.25 -8.95 1.63
CA GLY A 150 -5.72 -10.14 2.29
C GLY A 150 -4.67 -11.24 2.36
N VAL A 151 -4.83 -12.15 3.32
CA VAL A 151 -3.87 -13.25 3.59
C VAL A 151 -3.57 -14.10 2.36
N HIS A 152 -4.55 -14.28 1.46
CA HIS A 152 -4.39 -15.11 0.26
C HIS A 152 -3.26 -14.60 -0.68
N VAL A 153 -3.01 -13.29 -0.67
CA VAL A 153 -1.89 -12.71 -1.44
C VAL A 153 -0.56 -13.16 -0.84
N PHE A 154 -0.43 -13.16 0.48
CA PHE A 154 0.78 -13.59 1.18
C PHE A 154 1.00 -15.10 1.07
N GLU A 155 -0.06 -15.89 1.09
CA GLU A 155 -0.02 -17.33 0.78
C GLU A 155 0.50 -17.57 -0.65
N SER A 156 -0.01 -16.81 -1.62
CA SER A 156 0.41 -16.90 -3.03
C SER A 156 1.88 -16.50 -3.21
N ILE A 157 2.31 -15.40 -2.59
CA ILE A 157 3.71 -14.96 -2.59
C ILE A 157 4.63 -16.02 -1.97
N LEU A 158 4.21 -16.65 -0.86
CA LEU A 158 5.02 -17.67 -0.19
C LEU A 158 5.14 -18.94 -1.03
N ALA A 159 4.14 -19.24 -1.85
CA ALA A 159 4.14 -20.35 -2.81
C ALA A 159 5.02 -20.09 -4.04
N THR A 160 5.43 -18.84 -4.31
CA THR A 160 6.31 -18.50 -5.43
C THR A 160 7.70 -19.12 -5.24
N ALA A 161 8.04 -20.09 -6.10
CA ALA A 161 9.31 -20.81 -6.04
C ALA A 161 10.51 -19.86 -6.19
N GLY A 162 11.51 -20.01 -5.31
CA GLY A 162 12.71 -19.18 -5.33
C GLY A 162 12.54 -17.79 -4.71
N MET A 163 11.35 -17.42 -4.22
CA MET A 163 11.13 -16.15 -3.52
C MET A 163 12.07 -15.99 -2.32
N ASN A 164 12.68 -14.81 -2.25
CA ASN A 164 13.59 -14.38 -1.19
C ASN A 164 13.03 -13.20 -0.38
N HIS A 165 12.54 -12.15 -1.06
CA HIS A 165 11.94 -10.99 -0.42
C HIS A 165 10.90 -10.34 -1.32
N VAL A 166 10.14 -9.41 -0.75
CA VAL A 166 9.18 -8.58 -1.46
C VAL A 166 9.57 -7.12 -1.29
N SER A 167 9.71 -6.37 -2.38
CA SER A 167 9.82 -4.92 -2.33
C SER A 167 8.44 -4.28 -2.36
N LEU A 168 8.26 -3.20 -1.61
CA LEU A 168 7.05 -2.39 -1.65
C LEU A 168 7.35 -1.14 -2.47
N GLU A 169 6.73 -1.03 -3.63
CA GLU A 169 7.02 0.04 -4.59
C GLU A 169 5.82 0.97 -4.72
N ALA A 170 6.03 2.25 -4.40
CA ALA A 170 5.05 3.28 -4.67
C ALA A 170 4.96 3.51 -6.19
N VAL A 171 3.77 3.34 -6.75
CA VAL A 171 3.53 3.51 -8.19
C VAL A 171 2.37 4.44 -8.48
N ILE A 172 2.24 4.87 -9.73
CA ILE A 172 1.05 5.54 -10.25
C ILE A 172 0.36 4.60 -11.23
N ASN A 173 -0.89 4.23 -10.94
CA ASN A 173 -1.67 3.35 -11.82
C ASN A 173 -2.12 4.06 -13.11
N ASP A 174 -2.84 3.34 -13.96
CA ASP A 174 -3.29 3.87 -15.26
C ASP A 174 -4.20 5.08 -15.13
N ASP A 175 -5.05 5.10 -14.10
CA ASP A 175 -5.95 6.20 -13.75
C ASP A 175 -5.25 7.40 -13.09
N GLY A 176 -3.93 7.34 -12.91
CA GLY A 176 -3.15 8.41 -12.28
C GLY A 176 -3.23 8.41 -10.75
N GLN A 177 -3.72 7.34 -10.14
CA GLN A 177 -3.85 7.21 -8.69
C GLN A 177 -2.59 6.58 -8.06
N PRO A 178 -2.12 7.08 -6.90
CA PRO A 178 -1.04 6.43 -6.16
C PRO A 178 -1.45 5.04 -5.66
N GLN A 179 -0.57 4.05 -5.87
CA GLN A 179 -0.71 2.68 -5.39
C GLN A 179 0.60 2.20 -4.75
N ILE A 180 0.54 1.05 -4.07
CA ILE A 180 1.73 0.33 -3.58
C ILE A 180 1.72 -1.06 -4.19
N LEU A 181 2.77 -1.44 -4.92
CA LEU A 181 2.95 -2.79 -5.43
C LEU A 181 3.80 -3.62 -4.48
N MET A 182 3.46 -4.91 -4.37
CA MET A 182 4.36 -5.95 -3.85
C MET A 182 5.08 -6.60 -5.01
N VAL A 183 6.36 -6.33 -5.13
CA VAL A 183 7.22 -6.89 -6.17
C VAL A 183 7.99 -8.06 -5.57
N VAL A 184 7.72 -9.27 -6.04
CA VAL A 184 8.32 -10.50 -5.52
C VAL A 184 9.64 -10.76 -6.23
N TRP A 185 10.71 -10.83 -5.44
CA TRP A 185 12.05 -11.09 -5.96
C TRP A 185 12.56 -12.46 -5.53
N GLY A 186 13.28 -13.10 -6.44
CA GLY A 186 13.95 -14.36 -6.19
C GLY A 186 15.29 -14.19 -5.49
N ALA A 187 15.94 -15.31 -5.19
CA ALA A 187 17.33 -15.33 -4.76
C ALA A 187 18.25 -14.94 -5.93
N ASN A 188 19.13 -13.97 -5.72
CA ASN A 188 20.20 -13.64 -6.67
C ASN A 188 21.12 -14.85 -6.82
N THR A 189 20.97 -15.61 -7.90
CA THR A 189 21.88 -16.71 -8.24
C THR A 189 23.08 -16.13 -9.00
N GLY A 190 24.26 -16.15 -8.38
CA GLY A 190 25.52 -15.79 -9.05
C GLY A 190 25.83 -14.30 -9.18
N GLY A 191 25.36 -13.45 -8.26
CA GLY A 191 25.76 -12.03 -8.20
C GLY A 191 25.15 -11.13 -9.27
N ARG A 192 24.17 -11.63 -10.04
CA ARG A 192 23.36 -10.81 -10.93
C ARG A 192 22.13 -10.32 -10.17
N ILE A 193 21.84 -9.02 -10.28
CA ILE A 193 20.57 -8.43 -9.86
C ILE A 193 19.50 -9.00 -10.78
N GLN A 194 18.48 -9.65 -10.21
CA GLN A 194 17.35 -10.11 -11.00
C GLN A 194 16.65 -8.89 -11.60
N SER A 195 16.71 -8.73 -12.93
CA SER A 195 16.08 -7.60 -13.63
C SER A 195 14.55 -7.73 -13.70
N ASP A 196 14.05 -8.96 -13.59
CA ASP A 196 12.65 -9.29 -13.78
C ASP A 196 12.06 -9.83 -12.47
N PRO A 197 10.93 -9.28 -12.00
CA PRO A 197 10.25 -9.79 -10.82
C PRO A 197 9.65 -11.17 -11.10
N LEU A 198 9.59 -12.02 -10.08
CA LEU A 198 8.94 -13.33 -10.17
C LEU A 198 7.43 -13.18 -10.31
N ASP A 199 6.85 -12.30 -9.49
CA ASP A 199 5.43 -11.98 -9.45
C ASP A 199 5.23 -10.54 -8.96
N VAL A 200 4.09 -9.92 -9.28
CA VAL A 200 3.71 -8.60 -8.77
C VAL A 200 2.25 -8.60 -8.32
N TYR A 201 1.96 -7.96 -7.18
CA TYR A 201 0.63 -7.84 -6.59
C TYR A 201 0.30 -6.38 -6.24
N ASP A 202 -0.99 -6.01 -6.28
CA ASP A 202 -1.48 -4.65 -6.02
C ASP A 202 -2.15 -4.59 -4.65
N PHE A 203 -1.84 -3.54 -3.88
CA PHE A 203 -2.57 -3.14 -2.69
C PHE A 203 -3.78 -2.26 -3.08
N THR A 204 -4.80 -2.88 -3.66
CA THR A 204 -5.93 -2.18 -4.31
C THR A 204 -6.89 -1.44 -3.38
N ALA A 205 -6.85 -1.69 -2.06
CA ALA A 205 -7.80 -1.10 -1.11
C ALA A 205 -7.12 -0.03 -0.23
N PRO A 206 -6.95 1.21 -0.71
CA PRO A 206 -6.64 2.31 0.19
C PRO A 206 -7.81 2.45 1.18
N CYS A 207 -7.52 2.66 2.47
CA CYS A 207 -8.55 3.08 3.44
C CYS A 207 -8.55 4.62 3.50
N PRO A 208 -9.42 5.32 2.75
CA PRO A 208 -9.28 6.75 2.59
C PRO A 208 -9.72 7.55 3.82
N ASN A 209 -10.79 7.22 4.57
CA ASN A 209 -11.25 8.11 5.67
C ASN A 209 -12.17 7.50 6.75
N THR A 210 -12.70 6.28 6.60
CA THR A 210 -13.55 5.62 7.61
C THR A 210 -13.07 4.19 7.79
N CYS A 211 -11.93 4.03 8.42
CA CYS A 211 -11.47 2.71 8.83
C CYS A 211 -12.38 2.20 9.97
N PRO A 212 -12.52 0.88 10.18
CA PRO A 212 -13.26 0.37 11.33
C PRO A 212 -12.68 1.04 12.58
N SER A 213 -13.55 1.58 13.44
CA SER A 213 -13.18 2.32 14.63
C SER A 213 -12.43 1.41 15.60
N GLY A 214 -11.13 1.25 15.37
CA GLY A 214 -10.17 0.60 16.26
C GLY A 214 -9.36 1.61 17.07
N ASP A 215 -9.65 2.91 16.96
CA ASP A 215 -8.95 4.01 17.65
C ASP A 215 -9.35 4.17 19.14
N ASN A 216 -9.83 3.11 19.80
CA ASN A 216 -10.08 3.12 21.25
C ASN A 216 -9.23 2.06 21.97
#